data_AF-R6MXN1-F1
#
_entry.id   AF-R6MXN1-F1
#
_cell.length_a   1.000
_cell.length_b   1.000
_cell.length_c   1.000
_cell.angle_alpha   90.00
_cell.angle_beta   90.00
_cell.angle_gamma   90.00
#
_symmetry.space_group_name_H-M   'P 1'
#
loop_
_entity.id
_entity.type
_entity.pdbx_description
1 polymer ?
#
loop_
_entity_poly.entity_id
_entity_poly.type
_entity_poly.pdbx_seq_one_letter_code
_entity_poly.pdbx_strand_id
1 'polypeptide(L)'
;MTKAKKLIEVAMPIKEISAESVRDKSIRHGHISTLHLWWARRPLPVCRAVIFASLVPDPLDLECPQAFRDAVQDLLANNPLYAPYPDIPYTSIYDPMPDNLRNRLLMFIGKFSPACQKNMLAGKTTPSKDQVQEGCLIKWESKNDPTVLRLARLLIWIAYNSELRPEATYTDLAVEFDEASKAITNTETALYYTPNRHLASPEVTAKEAALQEAIEKFQNRMPSVFDPFAGGGAIPLEAARLGCRSFGNDINPVAHIIEKGSVEFPQKYGKPITYTHEEFMTLYGKEGVKLYTENFGGMPTGNIEIPNRLSFDVEYYAKKLLAMTEAEVGHLYPADEKGNKPIAYYWARTATCSNPSCRAEVPLLKQFYLANTKSKKVYLNPIIHGTDIQFEIKEGSYDEKALPGWNKTGNLICPCCGSITTSKQVRDIQ
;
A
#
# COMPACT_ATOMS: atom_id res chain seq x y z
N MET A 1 1.35 -37.60 20.22
CA MET A 1 1.09 -36.42 21.06
C MET A 1 0.19 -35.50 20.27
N THR A 2 -0.94 -35.10 20.82
CA THR A 2 -1.85 -34.13 20.21
C THR A 2 -1.23 -32.75 20.35
N LYS A 3 -1.04 -32.04 19.24
CA LYS A 3 -0.55 -30.66 19.25
C LYS A 3 -1.69 -29.74 19.70
N ALA A 4 -1.38 -28.69 20.47
CA ALA A 4 -2.35 -27.65 20.80
C ALA A 4 -2.99 -27.09 19.52
N LYS A 5 -4.31 -26.90 19.54
CA LYS A 5 -5.01 -26.24 18.43
C LYS A 5 -4.46 -24.84 18.24
N LYS A 6 -4.31 -24.42 16.99
CA LYS A 6 -4.00 -23.04 16.62
C LYS A 6 -5.22 -22.16 16.79
N LEU A 7 -5.00 -20.89 17.11
CA LEU A 7 -6.10 -19.96 17.36
C LEU A 7 -7.07 -19.88 16.18
N ILE A 8 -6.54 -19.90 14.95
CA ILE A 8 -7.34 -19.87 13.72
C ILE A 8 -8.33 -21.05 13.59
N GLU A 9 -8.05 -22.19 14.24
CA GLU A 9 -8.92 -23.38 14.19
C GLU A 9 -10.13 -23.24 15.12
N VAL A 10 -10.10 -22.30 16.08
CA VAL A 10 -11.11 -22.19 17.13
C VAL A 10 -11.85 -20.86 17.13
N ALA A 11 -11.17 -19.73 16.84
CA ALA A 11 -11.78 -18.40 16.93
C ALA A 11 -11.01 -17.34 16.14
N MET A 12 -11.75 -16.40 15.54
CA MET A 12 -11.22 -15.24 14.83
C MET A 12 -12.15 -14.02 14.99
N PRO A 13 -11.64 -12.78 15.13
CA PRO A 13 -12.46 -11.56 15.18
C PRO A 13 -12.85 -11.14 13.76
N ILE A 14 -13.68 -11.95 13.08
CA ILE A 14 -13.99 -11.83 11.65
C ILE A 14 -14.60 -10.47 11.31
N LYS A 15 -15.41 -9.90 12.21
CA LYS A 15 -16.13 -8.64 11.96
C LYS A 15 -15.19 -7.45 11.98
N GLU A 16 -14.28 -7.41 12.94
CA GLU A 16 -13.25 -6.40 13.09
C GLU A 16 -12.25 -6.48 11.92
N ILE A 17 -11.85 -7.70 11.54
CA ILE A 17 -11.02 -7.95 10.35
C ILE A 17 -11.72 -7.45 9.08
N SER A 18 -13.01 -7.71 8.93
CA SER A 18 -13.79 -7.26 7.78
C SER A 18 -13.91 -5.74 7.73
N ALA A 19 -14.18 -5.09 8.86
CA ALA A 19 -14.25 -3.64 8.98
C ALA A 19 -12.94 -2.96 8.55
N GLU A 20 -11.81 -3.43 9.06
CA GLU A 20 -10.50 -2.86 8.71
C GLU A 20 -10.11 -3.18 7.25
N SER A 21 -10.55 -4.33 6.72
CA SER A 21 -10.35 -4.68 5.30
C SER A 21 -11.13 -3.79 4.34
N VAL A 22 -12.32 -3.33 4.74
CA VAL A 22 -13.09 -2.34 3.97
C VAL A 22 -12.34 -1.01 3.97
N ARG A 23 -11.80 -0.60 5.12
CA ARG A 23 -10.97 0.60 5.24
C ARG A 23 -9.73 0.52 4.34
N ASP A 24 -9.01 -0.60 4.35
CA ASP A 24 -7.80 -0.86 3.55
C ASP A 24 -8.01 -0.56 2.05
N LYS A 25 -9.19 -0.88 1.49
CA LYS A 25 -9.55 -0.57 0.09
C LYS A 25 -9.61 0.93 -0.23
N SER A 26 -9.83 1.79 0.77
CA SER A 26 -9.94 3.24 0.61
C SER A 26 -8.61 3.98 0.78
N ILE A 27 -7.55 3.29 1.20
CA ILE A 27 -6.24 3.90 1.43
C ILE A 27 -5.58 4.20 0.08
N ARG A 28 -5.09 5.44 -0.06
CA ARG A 28 -4.49 5.97 -1.30
C ARG A 28 -3.08 6.51 -1.13
N HIS A 29 -2.54 6.45 0.08
CA HIS A 29 -1.19 6.92 0.39
C HIS A 29 -0.46 5.90 1.27
N GLY A 30 0.81 5.63 0.96
CA GLY A 30 1.66 4.72 1.73
C GLY A 30 1.19 3.27 1.77
N HIS A 31 0.38 2.83 0.80
CA HIS A 31 -0.18 1.48 0.74
C HIS A 31 0.28 0.76 -0.53
N ILE A 32 0.63 -0.53 -0.45
CA ILE A 32 1.24 -1.27 -1.57
C ILE A 32 0.41 -1.27 -2.87
N SER A 33 -0.92 -1.18 -2.77
CA SER A 33 -1.80 -1.10 -3.95
C SER A 33 -1.68 0.22 -4.72
N THR A 34 -1.02 1.24 -4.17
CA THR A 34 -0.75 2.49 -4.88
C THR A 34 0.51 2.41 -5.72
N LEU A 35 1.36 1.39 -5.49
CA LEU A 35 2.49 1.07 -6.37
C LEU A 35 1.98 0.38 -7.65
N HIS A 36 1.14 -0.65 -7.49
CA HIS A 36 0.47 -1.33 -8.60
C HIS A 36 -0.83 -1.99 -8.14
N LEU A 37 -1.87 -1.95 -8.97
CA LEU A 37 -3.14 -2.62 -8.70
C LEU A 37 -3.10 -4.08 -9.17
N TRP A 38 -2.84 -5.02 -8.25
CA TRP A 38 -2.98 -6.46 -8.54
C TRP A 38 -4.45 -6.91 -8.40
N TRP A 39 -4.99 -7.60 -9.41
CA TRP A 39 -6.42 -7.95 -9.49
C TRP A 39 -6.90 -8.91 -8.38
N ALA A 40 -5.99 -9.70 -7.80
CA ALA A 40 -6.30 -10.66 -6.72
C ALA A 40 -5.69 -10.26 -5.37
N ARG A 41 -5.51 -8.96 -5.11
CA ARG A 41 -4.89 -8.48 -3.86
C ARG A 41 -5.70 -8.88 -2.63
N ARG A 42 -5.02 -9.47 -1.63
CA ARG A 42 -5.56 -9.70 -0.29
C ARG A 42 -5.37 -8.45 0.61
N PRO A 43 -6.38 -8.02 1.38
CA PRO A 43 -6.23 -6.93 2.35
C PRO A 43 -5.15 -7.26 3.39
N LEU A 44 -4.29 -6.29 3.68
CA LEU A 44 -3.20 -6.47 4.64
C LEU A 44 -3.69 -6.81 6.07
N PRO A 45 -4.78 -6.20 6.59
CA PRO A 45 -5.34 -6.57 7.89
C PRO A 45 -5.70 -8.06 8.01
N VAL A 46 -6.30 -8.64 6.96
CA VAL A 46 -6.65 -10.08 6.92
C VAL A 46 -5.40 -10.94 6.91
N CYS A 47 -4.43 -10.63 6.04
CA CYS A 47 -3.19 -11.40 5.97
C CYS A 47 -2.49 -11.42 7.33
N ARG A 48 -2.35 -10.26 7.98
CA ARG A 48 -1.72 -10.15 9.31
C ARG A 48 -2.46 -10.96 10.37
N ALA A 49 -3.79 -10.88 10.42
CA ALA A 49 -4.60 -11.62 11.38
C ALA A 49 -4.49 -13.15 11.19
N VAL A 50 -4.61 -13.61 9.95
CA VAL A 50 -4.56 -15.03 9.59
C VAL A 50 -3.18 -15.61 9.87
N ILE A 51 -2.11 -14.90 9.49
CA ILE A 51 -0.74 -15.34 9.78
C ILE A 51 -0.55 -15.45 11.29
N PHE A 52 -0.84 -14.38 12.04
CA PHE A 52 -0.69 -14.39 13.51
C PHE A 52 -1.47 -15.55 14.16
N ALA A 53 -2.76 -15.69 13.85
CA ALA A 53 -3.62 -16.72 14.42
C ALA A 53 -3.25 -18.15 14.01
N SER A 54 -2.54 -18.32 12.89
CA SER A 54 -2.01 -19.63 12.45
C SER A 54 -0.73 -20.02 13.21
N LEU A 55 -0.02 -19.04 13.76
CA LEU A 55 1.28 -19.27 14.42
C LEU A 55 1.15 -19.47 15.93
N VAL A 56 0.15 -18.85 16.57
CA VAL A 56 -0.07 -18.96 18.01
C VAL A 56 -1.08 -20.07 18.37
N PRO A 57 -0.87 -20.82 19.47
CA PRO A 57 -1.85 -21.77 19.96
C PRO A 57 -3.06 -21.05 20.58
N ASP A 58 -4.18 -21.76 20.70
CA ASP A 58 -5.30 -21.34 21.50
C ASP A 58 -4.96 -21.48 23.00
N PRO A 59 -4.97 -20.38 23.79
CA PRO A 59 -4.55 -20.42 25.20
C PRO A 59 -5.52 -21.19 26.11
N LEU A 60 -6.69 -21.61 25.61
CA LEU A 60 -7.64 -22.46 26.35
C LEU A 60 -7.56 -23.94 25.95
N ASP A 61 -6.72 -24.30 24.98
CA ASP A 61 -6.48 -25.69 24.66
C ASP A 61 -5.66 -26.36 25.77
N LEU A 62 -6.01 -27.61 26.12
CA LEU A 62 -5.37 -28.34 27.21
C LEU A 62 -3.88 -28.56 26.96
N GLU A 63 -3.48 -28.70 25.69
CA GLU A 63 -2.10 -28.92 25.26
C GLU A 63 -1.32 -27.61 25.04
N CYS A 64 -1.93 -26.44 25.27
CA CYS A 64 -1.25 -25.16 25.08
C CYS A 64 -0.06 -25.04 26.04
N PRO A 65 1.16 -24.69 25.59
CA PRO A 65 2.31 -24.51 26.48
C PRO A 65 2.02 -23.50 27.59
N GLN A 66 2.43 -23.82 28.83
CA GLN A 66 2.16 -22.97 29.99
C GLN A 66 2.79 -21.57 29.83
N ALA A 67 4.03 -21.51 29.33
CA ALA A 67 4.71 -20.25 29.03
C ALA A 67 3.91 -19.33 28.08
N PHE A 68 3.17 -19.89 27.11
CA PHE A 68 2.32 -19.08 26.25
C PHE A 68 1.08 -18.56 26.99
N ARG A 69 0.46 -19.37 27.86
CA ARG A 69 -0.68 -18.94 28.69
C ARG A 69 -0.26 -17.80 29.63
N ASP A 70 0.90 -17.95 30.29
CA ASP A 70 1.47 -16.94 31.18
C ASP A 70 1.75 -15.64 30.43
N ALA A 71 2.32 -15.73 29.22
CA ALA A 71 2.56 -14.56 28.39
C ALA A 71 1.26 -13.83 28.02
N VAL A 72 0.19 -14.55 27.65
CA VAL A 72 -1.12 -13.95 27.35
C VAL A 72 -1.73 -13.31 28.60
N GLN A 73 -1.60 -13.96 29.76
CA GLN A 73 -2.06 -13.44 31.03
C GLN A 73 -1.36 -12.11 31.38
N ASP A 74 -0.03 -12.08 31.32
CA ASP A 74 0.76 -10.92 31.72
C ASP A 74 0.66 -9.76 30.72
N LEU A 75 0.74 -10.06 29.42
CA LEU A 75 0.81 -9.04 28.38
C LEU A 75 -0.57 -8.50 27.97
N LEU A 76 -1.63 -9.32 28.05
CA LEU A 76 -2.95 -8.96 27.53
C LEU A 76 -4.06 -8.92 28.58
N ALA A 77 -4.12 -9.89 29.50
CA ALA A 77 -5.28 -10.02 30.40
C ALA A 77 -5.36 -8.87 31.42
N ASN A 78 -4.22 -8.37 31.91
CA ASN A 78 -4.18 -7.23 32.82
C ASN A 78 -4.33 -5.87 32.11
N ASN A 79 -4.38 -5.84 30.77
CA ASN A 79 -4.48 -4.62 29.99
C ASN A 79 -5.94 -4.31 29.63
N PRO A 80 -6.54 -3.21 30.14
CA PRO A 80 -7.92 -2.83 29.84
C PRO A 80 -8.19 -2.62 28.34
N LEU A 81 -7.16 -2.29 27.56
CA LEU A 81 -7.25 -2.11 26.11
C LEU A 81 -7.86 -3.35 25.43
N TYR A 82 -7.44 -4.53 25.90
CA TYR A 82 -7.84 -5.83 25.35
C TYR A 82 -8.95 -6.52 26.14
N ALA A 83 -9.62 -5.81 27.06
CA ALA A 83 -10.79 -6.34 27.75
C ALA A 83 -11.88 -6.72 26.72
N PRO A 84 -12.54 -7.88 26.86
CA PRO A 84 -13.62 -8.27 25.96
C PRO A 84 -14.81 -7.32 26.02
N TYR A 85 -15.74 -7.49 25.08
CA TYR A 85 -16.93 -6.65 25.03
C TYR A 85 -17.83 -6.89 26.26
N PRO A 86 -18.21 -5.84 26.99
CA PRO A 86 -19.22 -5.95 28.04
C PRO A 86 -20.60 -6.27 27.46
N ASP A 87 -20.82 -5.89 26.19
CA ASP A 87 -22.02 -6.19 25.42
C ASP A 87 -21.62 -6.35 23.94
N ILE A 88 -21.96 -7.49 23.34
CA ILE A 88 -21.66 -7.78 21.94
C ILE A 88 -22.70 -7.06 21.07
N PRO A 89 -22.34 -6.06 20.22
CA PRO A 89 -23.30 -5.15 19.58
C PRO A 89 -24.33 -5.75 18.58
N TYR A 90 -24.41 -7.07 18.44
CA TYR A 90 -25.13 -7.75 17.35
C TYR A 90 -25.70 -9.14 17.74
N THR A 91 -25.68 -9.46 19.03
CA THR A 91 -26.32 -10.65 19.59
C THR A 91 -27.63 -10.25 20.29
N SER A 92 -28.34 -11.21 20.88
CA SER A 92 -29.58 -10.95 21.64
C SER A 92 -29.38 -9.95 22.78
N ILE A 93 -30.48 -9.45 23.36
CA ILE A 93 -30.55 -8.48 24.47
C ILE A 93 -29.47 -8.81 25.53
N TYR A 94 -28.31 -8.15 25.42
CA TYR A 94 -27.11 -8.29 26.25
C TYR A 94 -26.46 -9.69 26.27
N ASP A 95 -25.40 -9.88 25.47
CA ASP A 95 -24.54 -11.09 25.48
C ASP A 95 -23.08 -10.66 25.76
N PRO A 96 -22.62 -10.69 27.02
CA PRO A 96 -21.25 -10.30 27.36
C PRO A 96 -20.25 -11.36 26.89
N MET A 97 -19.13 -10.92 26.32
CA MET A 97 -18.06 -11.83 25.93
C MET A 97 -17.28 -12.26 27.19
N PRO A 98 -17.14 -13.57 27.49
CA PRO A 98 -16.44 -14.03 28.68
C PRO A 98 -15.00 -13.53 28.76
N ASP A 99 -14.56 -13.13 29.94
CA ASP A 99 -13.19 -12.67 30.15
C ASP A 99 -12.24 -13.84 30.37
N ASN A 100 -11.63 -14.31 29.28
CA ASN A 100 -10.67 -15.40 29.27
C ASN A 100 -9.50 -15.10 28.32
N LEU A 101 -8.42 -15.87 28.43
CA LEU A 101 -7.19 -15.66 27.65
C LEU A 101 -7.42 -15.65 26.13
N ARG A 102 -8.29 -16.53 25.62
CA ARG A 102 -8.63 -16.57 24.18
C ARG A 102 -9.25 -15.25 23.75
N ASN A 103 -10.23 -14.76 24.50
CA ASN A 103 -10.95 -13.53 24.17
C ASN A 103 -10.05 -12.30 24.29
N ARG A 104 -9.14 -12.26 25.26
CA ARG A 104 -8.08 -11.22 25.35
C ARG A 104 -7.18 -11.22 24.11
N LEU A 105 -6.77 -12.40 23.64
CA LEU A 105 -5.98 -12.55 22.42
C LEU A 105 -6.74 -12.11 21.16
N LEU A 106 -8.05 -12.40 21.08
CA LEU A 106 -8.90 -11.91 19.99
C LEU A 106 -9.02 -10.38 19.98
N MET A 107 -9.15 -9.74 21.16
CA MET A 107 -9.19 -8.28 21.28
C MET A 107 -7.85 -7.62 20.90
N PHE A 108 -6.73 -8.31 21.14
CA PHE A 108 -5.44 -7.87 20.62
C PHE A 108 -5.39 -7.91 19.09
N ILE A 109 -5.92 -8.97 18.46
CA ILE A 109 -6.01 -9.04 17.00
C ILE A 109 -6.87 -7.90 16.47
N GLY A 110 -8.10 -7.76 16.96
CA GLY A 110 -9.02 -6.73 16.52
C GLY A 110 -10.17 -6.52 17.51
N LYS A 111 -10.40 -5.27 17.87
CA LYS A 111 -11.51 -4.82 18.72
C LYS A 111 -12.13 -3.56 18.14
N PHE A 112 -13.45 -3.47 18.13
CA PHE A 112 -14.16 -2.24 17.77
C PHE A 112 -13.89 -1.16 18.82
N SER A 113 -13.64 0.07 18.36
CA SER A 113 -13.42 1.21 19.24
C SER A 113 -14.65 1.46 20.12
N PRO A 114 -14.50 2.08 21.31
CA PRO A 114 -15.64 2.45 22.15
C PRO A 114 -16.66 3.33 21.41
N ALA A 115 -16.18 4.24 20.55
CA ALA A 115 -17.04 5.06 19.71
C ALA A 115 -17.83 4.22 18.70
N CYS A 116 -17.18 3.22 18.09
CA CYS A 116 -17.83 2.29 17.18
C CYS A 116 -18.93 1.48 17.88
N GLN A 117 -18.63 0.92 19.05
CA GLN A 117 -19.59 0.16 19.87
C GLN A 117 -20.81 1.02 20.23
N LYS A 118 -20.59 2.24 20.73
CA LYS A 118 -21.66 3.19 21.08
C LYS A 118 -22.55 3.53 19.88
N ASN A 119 -21.94 3.75 18.72
CA ASN A 119 -22.70 4.05 17.50
C ASN A 119 -23.49 2.86 17.01
N MET A 120 -22.92 1.64 17.03
CA MET A 120 -23.62 0.41 16.65
C MET A 120 -24.86 0.18 17.52
N LEU A 121 -24.74 0.32 18.85
CA LEU A 121 -25.88 0.23 19.78
C LEU A 121 -26.96 1.28 19.52
N ALA A 122 -26.56 2.45 19.02
CA ALA A 122 -27.48 3.53 18.64
C ALA A 122 -28.00 3.42 17.19
N GLY A 123 -27.69 2.34 16.45
CA GLY A 123 -28.05 2.19 15.04
C GLY A 123 -27.35 3.17 14.08
N LYS A 124 -26.22 3.75 14.50
CA LYS A 124 -25.43 4.73 13.74
C LYS A 124 -24.19 4.09 13.11
N THR A 125 -23.76 4.64 11.99
CA THR A 125 -22.52 4.24 11.31
C THR A 125 -21.31 5.00 11.87
N THR A 126 -20.19 4.31 12.02
CA THR A 126 -18.89 4.92 12.36
C THR A 126 -18.02 4.98 11.10
N PRO A 127 -17.27 6.07 10.86
CA PRO A 127 -16.32 6.13 9.74
C PRO A 127 -15.35 4.96 9.79
N SER A 128 -15.02 4.37 8.63
CA SER A 128 -14.20 3.15 8.56
C SER A 128 -12.85 3.28 9.28
N LYS A 129 -12.26 4.48 9.28
CA LYS A 129 -11.01 4.77 9.99
C LYS A 129 -11.12 4.74 11.51
N ASP A 130 -12.31 4.86 12.08
CA ASP A 130 -12.54 4.97 13.52
C ASP A 130 -13.22 3.70 14.08
N GLN A 131 -13.47 2.70 13.22
CA GLN A 131 -14.16 1.47 13.60
C GLN A 131 -13.33 0.57 14.50
N VAL A 132 -12.09 0.26 14.12
CA VAL A 132 -11.18 -0.58 14.91
C VAL A 132 -10.37 0.29 15.87
N GLN A 133 -10.19 -0.21 17.09
CA GLN A 133 -9.45 0.44 18.18
C GLN A 133 -7.96 0.54 17.86
N GLU A 134 -7.33 1.63 18.33
CA GLU A 134 -5.87 1.75 18.32
C GLU A 134 -5.21 0.68 19.20
N GLY A 135 -3.98 0.29 18.85
CA GLY A 135 -3.25 -0.78 19.53
C GLY A 135 -3.66 -2.20 19.14
N CYS A 136 -4.72 -2.39 18.34
CA CYS A 136 -5.03 -3.69 17.75
C CYS A 136 -4.08 -4.03 16.61
N LEU A 137 -3.75 -5.32 16.45
CA LEU A 137 -2.81 -5.81 15.46
C LEU A 137 -3.23 -5.47 14.01
N ILE A 138 -4.51 -5.62 13.70
CA ILE A 138 -5.01 -5.45 12.32
C ILE A 138 -5.14 -4.00 11.87
N LYS A 139 -5.14 -3.05 12.81
CA LYS A 139 -5.30 -1.62 12.53
C LYS A 139 -4.26 -1.14 11.52
N TRP A 140 -4.66 -0.30 10.56
CA TRP A 140 -3.75 0.23 9.55
C TRP A 140 -2.55 0.98 10.17
N GLU A 141 -2.78 1.73 11.23
CA GLU A 141 -1.78 2.47 11.99
C GLU A 141 -0.73 1.54 12.59
N SER A 142 -1.14 0.36 13.06
CA SER A 142 -0.27 -0.65 13.68
C SER A 142 0.75 -1.28 12.73
N LYS A 143 0.67 -1.05 11.41
CA LYS A 143 1.59 -1.64 10.42
C LYS A 143 3.08 -1.34 10.68
N ASN A 144 3.35 -0.24 11.38
CA ASN A 144 4.69 0.23 11.77
C ASN A 144 4.77 0.60 13.26
N ASP A 145 3.76 0.27 14.07
CA ASP A 145 3.78 0.60 15.50
C ASP A 145 4.74 -0.37 16.22
N PRO A 146 5.84 0.13 16.81
CA PRO A 146 6.84 -0.72 17.45
C PRO A 146 6.28 -1.48 18.65
N THR A 147 5.30 -0.92 19.36
CA THR A 147 4.69 -1.55 20.54
C THR A 147 3.82 -2.73 20.13
N VAL A 148 2.92 -2.52 19.17
CA VAL A 148 2.01 -3.56 18.68
C VAL A 148 2.78 -4.69 17.98
N LEU A 149 3.75 -4.33 17.12
CA LEU A 149 4.57 -5.31 16.43
C LEU A 149 5.50 -6.07 17.38
N ARG A 150 6.08 -5.41 18.40
CA ARG A 150 6.86 -6.11 19.43
C ARG A 150 5.99 -7.13 20.15
N LEU A 151 4.79 -6.75 20.58
CA LEU A 151 3.86 -7.63 21.28
C LEU A 151 3.49 -8.85 20.42
N ALA A 152 3.16 -8.65 19.13
CA ALA A 152 2.84 -9.74 18.22
C ALA A 152 4.03 -10.68 17.99
N ARG A 153 5.23 -10.12 17.75
CA ARG A 153 6.48 -10.88 17.54
C ARG A 153 6.85 -11.68 18.78
N LEU A 154 6.74 -11.09 19.96
CA LEU A 154 7.03 -11.74 21.24
C LEU A 154 6.07 -12.91 21.49
N LEU A 155 4.77 -12.74 21.25
CA LEU A 155 3.80 -13.83 21.38
C LEU A 155 4.08 -14.98 20.40
N ILE A 156 4.43 -14.68 19.14
CA ILE A 156 4.84 -15.69 18.16
C ILE A 156 6.13 -16.40 18.61
N TRP A 157 7.12 -15.64 19.09
CA TRP A 157 8.38 -16.17 19.59
C TRP A 157 8.16 -17.13 20.76
N ILE A 158 7.35 -16.74 21.75
CA ILE A 158 7.04 -17.58 22.91
C ILE A 158 6.29 -18.84 22.46
N ALA A 159 5.27 -18.69 21.60
CA ALA A 159 4.54 -19.83 21.06
C ALA A 159 5.46 -20.84 20.37
N TYR A 160 6.34 -20.36 19.48
CA TYR A 160 7.25 -21.21 18.73
C TYR A 160 8.29 -21.89 19.63
N ASN A 161 8.92 -21.14 20.53
CA ASN A 161 10.02 -21.65 21.33
C ASN A 161 9.56 -22.50 22.52
N SER A 162 8.36 -22.27 23.06
CA SER A 162 7.79 -23.13 24.12
C SER A 162 7.30 -24.49 23.59
N GLU A 163 6.96 -24.60 22.31
CA GLU A 163 6.75 -25.90 21.66
C GLU A 163 8.06 -26.70 21.55
N LEU A 164 9.19 -26.03 21.34
CA LEU A 164 10.51 -26.66 21.18
C LEU A 164 11.22 -26.92 22.52
N ARG A 165 10.99 -26.07 23.51
CA ARG A 165 11.56 -26.12 24.86
C ARG A 165 10.44 -25.96 25.90
N PRO A 166 9.69 -27.04 26.21
CA PRO A 166 8.56 -26.99 27.13
C PRO A 166 8.91 -26.56 28.55
N GLU A 167 10.18 -26.72 28.95
CA GLU A 167 10.73 -26.33 30.25
C GLU A 167 11.00 -24.83 30.38
N ALA A 168 11.10 -24.10 29.27
CA ALA A 168 11.44 -22.68 29.29
C ALA A 168 10.26 -21.84 29.80
N THR A 169 10.55 -20.89 30.69
CA THR A 169 9.54 -19.97 31.20
C THR A 169 9.25 -18.85 30.21
N TYR A 170 8.08 -18.22 30.33
CA TYR A 170 7.75 -17.00 29.58
C TYR A 170 8.83 -15.92 29.74
N THR A 171 9.28 -15.68 30.97
CA THR A 171 10.26 -14.64 31.30
C THR A 171 11.60 -14.89 30.63
N ASP A 172 12.09 -16.12 30.61
CA ASP A 172 13.35 -16.47 29.94
C ASP A 172 13.23 -16.25 28.43
N LEU A 173 12.14 -16.72 27.83
CA LEU A 173 11.88 -16.56 26.39
C LEU A 173 11.75 -15.09 25.98
N ALA A 174 11.20 -14.25 26.86
CA ALA A 174 11.06 -12.81 26.64
C ALA A 174 12.41 -12.08 26.68
N VAL A 175 13.29 -12.43 27.63
CA VAL A 175 14.66 -11.90 27.69
C VAL A 175 15.43 -12.27 26.42
N GLU A 176 15.40 -13.53 26.02
CA GLU A 176 16.07 -14.00 24.80
C GLU A 176 15.53 -13.29 23.53
N PHE A 177 14.22 -13.01 23.48
CA PHE A 177 13.61 -12.24 22.38
C PHE A 177 14.15 -10.82 22.32
N ASP A 178 14.19 -10.12 23.46
CA ASP A 178 14.65 -8.73 23.53
C ASP A 178 16.16 -8.63 23.20
N GLU A 179 16.97 -9.59 23.67
CA GLU A 179 18.40 -9.69 23.32
C GLU A 179 18.60 -9.89 21.81
N ALA A 180 17.89 -10.83 21.20
CA ALA A 180 17.97 -11.10 19.77
C ALA A 180 17.49 -9.91 18.92
N SER A 181 16.39 -9.26 19.31
CA SER A 181 15.88 -8.06 18.64
C SER A 181 16.83 -6.87 18.75
N LYS A 182 17.47 -6.70 19.92
CA LYS A 182 18.45 -5.64 20.16
C LYS A 182 19.73 -5.87 19.35
N ALA A 183 20.18 -7.13 19.22
CA ALA A 183 21.33 -7.47 18.38
C ALA A 183 21.14 -7.05 16.92
N ILE A 184 19.95 -7.27 16.34
CA ILE A 184 19.61 -6.79 14.99
C ILE A 184 19.67 -5.26 14.95
N THR A 185 19.01 -4.58 15.89
CA THR A 185 18.95 -3.10 15.88
C THR A 185 20.33 -2.47 15.98
N ASN A 186 21.19 -3.02 16.84
CA ASN A 186 22.55 -2.55 17.02
C ASN A 186 23.40 -2.77 15.75
N THR A 187 23.30 -3.95 15.13
CA THR A 187 24.05 -4.27 13.90
C THR A 187 23.54 -3.50 12.69
N GLU A 188 22.23 -3.31 12.54
CA GLU A 188 21.63 -2.44 11.52
C GLU A 188 22.15 -1.00 11.68
N THR A 189 22.16 -0.46 12.90
CA THR A 189 22.67 0.88 13.17
C THR A 189 24.16 0.98 12.83
N ALA A 190 24.97 0.01 13.24
CA ALA A 190 26.39 0.01 12.92
C ALA A 190 26.68 -0.04 11.41
N LEU A 191 25.89 -0.81 10.65
CA LEU A 191 26.04 -0.94 9.20
C LEU A 191 25.48 0.28 8.45
N TYR A 192 24.23 0.67 8.72
CA TYR A 192 23.50 1.64 7.89
C TYR A 192 24.03 3.08 7.97
N TYR A 193 24.70 3.42 9.07
CA TYR A 193 25.40 4.70 9.25
C TYR A 193 26.89 4.64 8.88
N THR A 194 27.37 3.51 8.34
CA THR A 194 28.73 3.45 7.75
C THR A 194 28.74 4.28 6.45
N PRO A 195 29.61 5.29 6.32
CA PRO A 195 29.69 6.09 5.11
C PRO A 195 30.03 5.24 3.89
N ASN A 196 29.36 5.52 2.76
CA ASN A 196 29.56 4.85 1.48
C ASN A 196 29.40 3.32 1.55
N ARG A 197 28.54 2.80 2.43
CA ARG A 197 28.32 1.35 2.61
C ARG A 197 27.87 0.58 1.37
N HIS A 198 27.54 1.26 0.27
CA HIS A 198 27.27 0.62 -1.03
C HIS A 198 28.55 0.21 -1.76
N LEU A 199 29.71 0.71 -1.34
CA LEU A 199 31.02 0.29 -1.84
C LEU A 199 31.55 -0.87 -1.00
N ALA A 200 32.09 -1.89 -1.68
CA ALA A 200 32.66 -3.04 -1.00
C ALA A 200 33.95 -2.64 -0.27
N SER A 201 34.02 -2.93 1.03
CA SER A 201 35.22 -2.80 1.85
C SER A 201 35.28 -3.94 2.89
N PRO A 202 36.45 -4.24 3.47
CA PRO A 202 36.54 -5.23 4.55
C PRO A 202 35.63 -4.91 5.74
N GLU A 203 35.50 -3.62 6.10
CA GLU A 203 34.62 -3.17 7.17
C GLU A 203 33.14 -3.39 6.84
N VAL A 204 32.71 -2.98 5.63
CA VAL A 204 31.32 -3.15 5.18
C VAL A 204 30.98 -4.63 5.12
N THR A 205 31.86 -5.46 4.55
CA THR A 205 31.67 -6.92 4.44
C THR A 205 31.51 -7.56 5.82
N ALA A 206 32.36 -7.17 6.80
CA ALA A 206 32.26 -7.68 8.16
C ALA A 206 30.95 -7.24 8.86
N LYS A 207 30.51 -5.99 8.66
CA LYS A 207 29.26 -5.47 9.22
C LYS A 207 28.02 -6.09 8.56
N GLU A 208 28.05 -6.34 7.26
CA GLU A 208 27.00 -7.06 6.54
C GLU A 208 26.87 -8.51 7.05
N ALA A 209 28.00 -9.21 7.22
CA ALA A 209 28.01 -10.55 7.80
C ALA A 209 27.46 -10.56 9.24
N ALA A 210 27.86 -9.60 10.08
CA ALA A 210 27.35 -9.48 11.45
C ALA A 210 25.85 -9.21 11.52
N LEU A 211 25.32 -8.36 10.62
CA LEU A 211 23.87 -8.13 10.52
C LEU A 211 23.14 -9.40 10.06
N GLN A 212 23.67 -10.08 9.03
CA GLN A 212 23.09 -11.33 8.54
C GLN A 212 23.04 -12.41 9.64
N GLU A 213 24.12 -12.55 10.41
CA GLU A 213 24.17 -13.49 11.54
C GLU A 213 23.14 -13.14 12.63
N ALA A 214 22.98 -11.86 12.97
CA ALA A 214 21.98 -11.41 13.93
C ALA A 214 20.54 -11.70 13.45
N ILE A 215 20.26 -11.44 12.18
CA ILE A 215 18.96 -11.75 11.55
C ILE A 215 18.72 -13.26 11.56
N GLU A 216 19.71 -14.08 11.19
CA GLU A 216 19.59 -15.54 11.16
C GLU A 216 19.36 -16.12 12.56
N LYS A 217 20.09 -15.64 13.57
CA LYS A 217 19.88 -16.02 14.98
C LYS A 217 18.45 -15.77 15.45
N PHE A 218 17.89 -14.61 15.12
CA PHE A 218 16.49 -14.29 15.42
C PHE A 218 15.52 -15.18 14.62
N GLN A 219 15.70 -15.27 13.30
CA GLN A 219 14.79 -16.01 12.43
C GLN A 219 14.84 -17.53 12.64
N ASN A 220 15.95 -18.10 13.12
CA ASN A 220 16.02 -19.51 13.52
C ASN A 220 15.10 -19.84 14.71
N ARG A 221 14.67 -18.81 15.43
CA ARG A 221 13.77 -18.89 16.58
C ARG A 221 12.37 -18.33 16.29
N MET A 222 12.07 -18.12 15.01
CA MET A 222 10.77 -17.70 14.51
C MET A 222 10.24 -18.71 13.47
N PRO A 223 8.91 -18.83 13.30
CA PRO A 223 8.34 -19.68 12.26
C PRO A 223 8.70 -19.21 10.84
N SER A 224 8.76 -20.18 9.92
CA SER A 224 8.82 -19.90 8.48
C SER A 224 7.43 -19.85 7.87
N VAL A 225 7.16 -18.85 7.04
CA VAL A 225 5.90 -18.69 6.28
C VAL A 225 6.25 -18.70 4.81
N PHE A 226 5.59 -19.57 4.04
CA PHE A 226 5.75 -19.66 2.59
C PHE A 226 4.40 -19.49 1.90
N ASP A 227 4.33 -18.54 0.98
CA ASP A 227 3.20 -18.37 0.06
C ASP A 227 3.65 -18.72 -1.38
N PRO A 228 3.27 -19.89 -1.92
CA PRO A 228 3.64 -20.30 -3.26
C PRO A 228 2.88 -19.56 -4.39
N PHE A 229 1.87 -18.74 -4.03
CA PHE A 229 1.03 -17.99 -4.97
C PHE A 229 0.84 -16.55 -4.48
N ALA A 230 1.96 -15.88 -4.20
CA ALA A 230 2.01 -14.64 -3.44
C ALA A 230 1.40 -13.42 -4.18
N GLY A 231 1.28 -13.48 -5.50
CA GLY A 231 0.67 -12.45 -6.34
C GLY A 231 1.27 -11.06 -6.14
N GLY A 232 0.62 -10.24 -5.31
CA GLY A 232 1.10 -8.89 -4.98
C GLY A 232 2.01 -8.82 -3.75
N GLY A 233 2.37 -9.96 -3.14
CA GLY A 233 3.27 -10.03 -1.98
C GLY A 233 2.65 -9.71 -0.62
N ALA A 234 1.31 -9.73 -0.48
CA ALA A 234 0.64 -9.33 0.76
C ALA A 234 0.95 -10.25 1.96
N ILE A 235 0.93 -11.57 1.76
CA ILE A 235 1.28 -12.54 2.82
C ILE A 235 2.76 -12.45 3.20
N PRO A 236 3.72 -12.50 2.27
CA PRO A 236 5.13 -12.40 2.65
C PRO A 236 5.48 -11.05 3.30
N LEU A 237 4.83 -9.94 2.87
CA LEU A 237 5.00 -8.65 3.54
C LEU A 237 4.56 -8.68 5.01
N GLU A 238 3.36 -9.20 5.28
CA GLU A 238 2.82 -9.25 6.65
C GLU A 238 3.55 -10.28 7.53
N ALA A 239 4.01 -11.39 6.95
CA ALA A 239 4.86 -12.37 7.65
C ALA A 239 6.19 -11.73 8.07
N ALA A 240 6.85 -10.99 7.17
CA ALA A 240 8.07 -10.25 7.48
C ALA A 240 7.83 -9.18 8.57
N ARG A 241 6.69 -8.46 8.54
CA ARG A 241 6.29 -7.51 9.60
C ARG A 241 6.15 -8.19 10.96
N LEU A 242 5.64 -9.42 11.00
CA LEU A 242 5.52 -10.24 12.20
C LEU A 242 6.84 -10.91 12.63
N GLY A 243 7.96 -10.62 11.96
CA GLY A 243 9.30 -11.13 12.29
C GLY A 243 9.54 -12.58 11.86
N CYS A 244 8.61 -13.17 11.11
CA CYS A 244 8.76 -14.53 10.59
C CYS A 244 9.80 -14.59 9.47
N ARG A 245 10.38 -15.77 9.26
CA ARG A 245 11.14 -16.04 8.04
C ARG A 245 10.15 -16.18 6.89
N SER A 246 10.18 -15.23 5.97
CA SER A 246 9.13 -15.07 4.97
C SER A 246 9.63 -15.44 3.58
N PHE A 247 8.87 -16.30 2.89
CA PHE A 247 9.11 -16.72 1.52
C PHE A 247 7.86 -16.48 0.68
N GLY A 248 8.05 -15.96 -0.53
CA GLY A 248 7.00 -15.75 -1.52
C GLY A 248 7.46 -16.25 -2.89
N ASN A 249 6.53 -16.77 -3.67
CA ASN A 249 6.76 -17.11 -5.06
C ASN A 249 5.49 -16.84 -5.87
N ASP A 250 5.66 -16.49 -7.14
CA ASP A 250 4.58 -16.45 -8.11
C ASP A 250 5.13 -16.71 -9.51
N ILE A 251 4.38 -17.48 -10.30
CA ILE A 251 4.77 -17.83 -11.67
C ILE A 251 4.56 -16.66 -12.64
N ASN A 252 3.66 -15.72 -12.31
CA ASN A 252 3.37 -14.60 -13.17
C ASN A 252 4.50 -13.56 -13.08
N PRO A 253 5.15 -13.21 -14.20
CA PRO A 253 6.28 -12.28 -14.17
C PRO A 253 5.90 -10.87 -13.68
N VAL A 254 4.65 -10.44 -13.91
CA VAL A 254 4.15 -9.15 -13.39
C VAL A 254 3.98 -9.22 -11.87
N ALA A 255 3.38 -10.30 -11.35
CA ALA A 255 3.29 -10.55 -9.90
C ALA A 255 4.67 -10.54 -9.26
N HIS A 256 5.60 -11.30 -9.82
CA HIS A 256 6.98 -11.39 -9.32
C HIS A 256 7.69 -10.03 -9.26
N ILE A 257 7.52 -9.17 -10.27
CA ILE A 257 8.09 -7.81 -10.25
C ILE A 257 7.43 -6.94 -9.16
N ILE A 258 6.10 -7.05 -8.98
CA ILE A 258 5.38 -6.34 -7.92
C ILE A 258 5.85 -6.81 -6.54
N GLU A 259 6.06 -8.11 -6.35
CA GLU A 259 6.60 -8.68 -5.11
C GLU A 259 7.99 -8.14 -4.81
N LYS A 260 8.88 -8.10 -5.81
CA LYS A 260 10.19 -7.47 -5.65
C LYS A 260 10.07 -6.01 -5.23
N GLY A 261 9.21 -5.24 -5.90
CA GLY A 261 8.98 -3.83 -5.60
C GLY A 261 8.32 -3.56 -4.24
N SER A 262 7.45 -4.46 -3.76
CA SER A 262 6.67 -4.27 -2.53
C SER A 262 7.30 -4.91 -1.29
N VAL A 263 8.13 -5.94 -1.46
CA VAL A 263 8.71 -6.74 -0.37
C VAL A 263 10.23 -6.66 -0.36
N GLU A 264 10.90 -7.04 -1.46
CA GLU A 264 12.36 -7.19 -1.48
C GLU A 264 13.11 -5.84 -1.51
N PHE A 265 12.79 -4.99 -2.49
CA PHE A 265 13.49 -3.73 -2.72
C PHE A 265 13.38 -2.76 -1.54
N PRO A 266 12.22 -2.58 -0.88
CA PRO A 266 12.14 -1.74 0.30
C PRO A 266 13.01 -2.23 1.47
N GLN A 267 13.17 -3.54 1.65
CA GLN A 267 14.02 -4.09 2.70
C GLN A 267 15.52 -3.91 2.38
N LYS A 268 15.90 -4.09 1.12
CA LYS A 268 17.30 -4.02 0.67
C LYS A 268 17.80 -2.60 0.46
N TYR A 269 16.96 -1.75 -0.14
CA TYR A 269 17.34 -0.42 -0.61
C TYR A 269 16.57 0.70 0.09
N GLY A 270 15.48 0.42 0.81
CA GLY A 270 14.70 1.44 1.52
C GLY A 270 15.28 1.88 2.87
N LYS A 271 16.44 1.34 3.26
CA LYS A 271 17.14 1.68 4.50
C LYS A 271 17.94 2.98 4.35
N PRO A 272 18.25 3.69 5.44
CA PRO A 272 19.10 4.89 5.40
C PRO A 272 20.47 4.59 4.78
N ILE A 273 21.06 5.61 4.16
CA ILE A 273 22.44 5.56 3.67
C ILE A 273 23.14 6.89 3.94
N THR A 274 24.43 6.82 4.26
CA THR A 274 25.30 7.97 4.48
C THR A 274 26.35 8.01 3.39
N TYR A 275 26.51 9.16 2.73
CA TYR A 275 27.53 9.39 1.71
C TYR A 275 28.56 10.41 2.16
N THR A 276 29.81 10.26 1.72
CA THR A 276 30.74 11.40 1.69
C THR A 276 30.31 12.38 0.60
N HIS A 277 30.71 13.65 0.70
CA HIS A 277 30.44 14.65 -0.34
C HIS A 277 30.96 14.22 -1.71
N GLU A 278 32.18 13.69 -1.75
CA GLU A 278 32.82 13.22 -2.99
C GLU A 278 32.00 12.11 -3.67
N GLU A 279 31.58 11.11 -2.90
CA GLU A 279 30.83 9.97 -3.44
C GLU A 279 29.42 10.39 -3.88
N PHE A 280 28.74 11.24 -3.09
CA PHE A 280 27.44 11.78 -3.47
C PHE A 280 27.53 12.57 -4.78
N MET A 281 28.56 13.40 -4.93
CA MET A 281 28.79 14.16 -6.16
C MET A 281 29.13 13.27 -7.35
N THR A 282 29.83 12.16 -7.12
CA THR A 282 30.14 11.16 -8.15
C THR A 282 28.87 10.47 -8.65
N LEU A 283 27.96 10.09 -7.74
CA LEU A 283 26.73 9.37 -8.08
C LEU A 283 25.65 10.28 -8.69
N TYR A 284 25.40 11.44 -8.07
CA TYR A 284 24.22 12.25 -8.38
C TYR A 284 24.56 13.63 -8.98
N GLY A 285 25.79 14.11 -8.80
CA GLY A 285 26.26 15.39 -9.30
C GLY A 285 25.42 16.59 -8.84
N LYS A 286 25.42 17.65 -9.66
CA LYS A 286 24.67 18.90 -9.37
C LYS A 286 23.16 18.69 -9.29
N GLU A 287 22.62 17.78 -10.10
CA GLU A 287 21.20 17.44 -10.08
C GLU A 287 20.81 16.78 -8.76
N GLY A 288 21.69 15.91 -8.22
CA GLY A 288 21.54 15.33 -6.89
C GLY A 288 21.52 16.36 -5.78
N VAL A 289 22.44 17.33 -5.83
CA VAL A 289 22.48 18.43 -4.86
C VAL A 289 21.18 19.22 -4.88
N LYS A 290 20.67 19.54 -6.07
CA LYS A 290 19.38 20.23 -6.23
C LYS A 290 18.23 19.42 -5.63
N LEU A 291 18.15 18.13 -5.96
CA LEU A 291 17.11 17.23 -5.45
C LEU A 291 17.16 17.09 -3.92
N TYR A 292 18.36 16.89 -3.38
CA TYR A 292 18.57 16.83 -1.93
C TYR A 292 18.12 18.13 -1.27
N THR A 293 18.45 19.26 -1.90
CA THR A 293 18.10 20.57 -1.35
C THR A 293 16.60 20.80 -1.32
N GLU A 294 15.88 20.39 -2.38
CA GLU A 294 14.43 20.44 -2.47
C GLU A 294 13.74 19.59 -1.38
N ASN A 295 14.27 18.39 -1.12
CA ASN A 295 13.65 17.41 -0.22
C ASN A 295 14.02 17.62 1.26
N PHE A 296 15.23 18.09 1.54
CA PHE A 296 15.80 18.10 2.91
C PHE A 296 16.36 19.47 3.34
N GLY A 297 16.34 20.50 2.49
CA GLY A 297 16.81 21.84 2.84
C GLY A 297 18.26 22.10 2.38
N GLY A 298 19.15 22.57 3.24
CA GLY A 298 20.54 22.83 2.81
C GLY A 298 21.38 21.57 2.65
N MET A 299 22.47 21.64 1.89
CA MET A 299 23.50 20.59 1.92
C MET A 299 24.21 20.59 3.29
N PRO A 300 24.38 19.43 3.94
CA PRO A 300 25.08 19.34 5.21
C PRO A 300 26.58 19.62 5.04
N THR A 301 27.24 20.12 6.09
CA THR A 301 28.71 20.29 6.11
C THR A 301 29.45 18.96 6.34
N GLY A 302 28.84 18.04 7.09
CA GLY A 302 29.33 16.68 7.29
C GLY A 302 28.89 15.73 6.18
N ASN A 303 28.84 14.43 6.49
CA ASN A 303 28.31 13.44 5.56
C ASN A 303 26.85 13.71 5.19
N ILE A 304 26.47 13.28 4.00
CA ILE A 304 25.13 13.44 3.45
C ILE A 304 24.31 12.21 3.81
N GLU A 305 23.31 12.38 4.68
CA GLU A 305 22.39 11.32 5.06
C GLU A 305 21.13 11.36 4.20
N ILE A 306 20.76 10.21 3.64
CA ILE A 306 19.51 9.99 2.93
C ILE A 306 18.68 8.98 3.75
N PRO A 307 17.55 9.39 4.36
CA PRO A 307 16.76 8.52 5.22
C PRO A 307 16.19 7.27 4.52
N ASN A 308 15.90 7.38 3.21
CA ASN A 308 15.41 6.28 2.40
C ASN A 308 16.07 6.33 1.02
N ARG A 309 17.10 5.51 0.82
CA ARG A 309 17.85 5.47 -0.45
C ARG A 309 16.95 5.14 -1.63
N LEU A 310 16.13 4.09 -1.54
CA LEU A 310 15.26 3.67 -2.64
C LEU A 310 14.34 4.80 -3.12
N SER A 311 13.71 5.52 -2.20
CA SER A 311 12.84 6.64 -2.55
C SER A 311 13.59 7.76 -3.26
N PHE A 312 14.80 8.09 -2.77
CA PHE A 312 15.64 9.11 -3.38
C PHE A 312 16.12 8.70 -4.77
N ASP A 313 16.61 7.46 -4.92
CA ASP A 313 17.09 6.90 -6.18
C ASP A 313 15.98 6.89 -7.23
N VAL A 314 14.78 6.42 -6.86
CA VAL A 314 13.62 6.40 -7.78
C VAL A 314 13.26 7.82 -8.23
N GLU A 315 13.23 8.80 -7.33
CA GLU A 315 12.93 10.18 -7.70
C GLU A 315 14.01 10.78 -8.61
N TYR A 316 15.28 10.58 -8.26
CA TYR A 316 16.42 11.06 -9.03
C TYR A 316 16.41 10.52 -10.46
N TYR A 317 16.36 9.19 -10.61
CA TYR A 317 16.38 8.56 -11.93
C TYR A 317 15.10 8.82 -12.71
N ALA A 318 13.93 8.97 -12.06
CA ALA A 318 12.71 9.39 -12.74
C ALA A 318 12.83 10.80 -13.31
N LYS A 319 13.33 11.78 -12.53
CA LYS A 319 13.57 13.15 -13.00
C LYS A 319 14.59 13.17 -14.16
N LYS A 320 15.65 12.36 -14.07
CA LYS A 320 16.66 12.22 -15.13
C LYS A 320 16.07 11.64 -16.42
N LEU A 321 15.30 10.55 -16.32
CA LEU A 321 14.62 9.94 -17.47
C LEU A 321 13.62 10.90 -18.10
N LEU A 322 12.88 11.67 -17.30
CA LEU A 322 11.96 12.70 -17.80
C LEU A 322 12.72 13.79 -18.56
N ALA A 323 13.84 14.27 -18.04
CA ALA A 323 14.67 15.26 -18.73
C ALA A 323 15.25 14.72 -20.05
N MET A 324 15.72 13.47 -20.06
CA MET A 324 16.20 12.81 -21.29
C MET A 324 15.08 12.63 -22.32
N THR A 325 13.92 12.18 -21.88
CA THR A 325 12.73 12.02 -22.73
C THR A 325 12.30 13.36 -23.31
N GLU A 326 12.28 14.42 -22.50
CA GLU A 326 11.97 15.77 -22.95
C GLU A 326 13.00 16.29 -23.97
N ALA A 327 14.28 16.01 -23.79
CA ALA A 327 15.31 16.39 -24.76
C ALA A 327 15.14 15.66 -26.11
N GLU A 328 14.75 14.38 -26.06
CA GLU A 328 14.58 13.55 -27.26
C GLU A 328 13.29 13.86 -28.02
N VAL A 329 12.15 13.90 -27.32
CA VAL A 329 10.82 13.99 -27.94
C VAL A 329 10.02 15.22 -27.55
N GLY A 330 10.53 16.10 -26.69
CA GLY A 330 9.82 17.29 -26.22
C GLY A 330 9.42 18.27 -27.32
N HIS A 331 10.15 18.27 -28.44
CA HIS A 331 9.79 19.05 -29.64
C HIS A 331 8.46 18.62 -30.28
N LEU A 332 7.99 17.39 -30.02
CA LEU A 332 6.67 16.89 -30.42
C LEU A 332 5.54 17.43 -29.51
N TYR A 333 5.91 18.07 -28.39
CA TYR A 333 5.02 18.61 -27.37
C TYR A 333 5.34 20.10 -27.12
N PRO A 334 5.26 20.96 -28.16
CA PRO A 334 5.68 22.35 -28.06
C PRO A 334 4.88 23.10 -26.99
N ALA A 335 5.56 23.96 -26.25
CA ALA A 335 4.91 24.83 -25.28
C ALA A 335 4.11 25.92 -26.00
N ASP A 336 3.05 26.42 -25.34
CA ASP A 336 2.35 27.62 -25.78
C ASP A 336 3.22 28.90 -25.61
N GLU A 337 2.70 30.04 -26.04
CA GLU A 337 3.38 31.34 -25.90
C GLU A 337 3.74 31.72 -24.45
N LYS A 338 3.10 31.09 -23.46
CA LYS A 338 3.32 31.29 -22.03
C LYS A 338 4.25 30.23 -21.42
N GLY A 339 4.78 29.31 -22.21
CA GLY A 339 5.66 28.24 -21.78
C GLY A 339 4.93 27.02 -21.18
N ASN A 340 3.60 26.92 -21.30
CA ASN A 340 2.86 25.76 -20.82
C ASN A 340 2.96 24.61 -21.82
N LYS A 341 3.39 23.43 -21.34
CA LYS A 341 3.47 22.22 -22.17
C LYS A 341 2.14 21.45 -22.16
N PRO A 342 1.73 20.83 -23.28
CA PRO A 342 0.55 20.00 -23.32
C PRO A 342 0.76 18.72 -22.50
N ILE A 343 -0.09 18.50 -21.49
CA ILE A 343 -0.10 17.25 -20.69
C ILE A 343 -0.85 16.11 -21.38
N ALA A 344 -1.72 16.44 -22.34
CA ALA A 344 -2.51 15.49 -23.12
C ALA A 344 -2.97 16.14 -24.42
N TYR A 345 -3.06 15.34 -25.48
CA TYR A 345 -3.71 15.73 -26.73
C TYR A 345 -5.10 15.12 -26.80
N TYR A 346 -6.11 15.95 -27.05
CA TYR A 346 -7.47 15.49 -27.28
C TYR A 346 -7.70 15.31 -28.78
N TRP A 347 -7.78 14.06 -29.22
CA TRP A 347 -7.93 13.72 -30.64
C TRP A 347 -9.34 13.20 -30.93
N ALA A 348 -9.86 13.50 -32.13
CA ALA A 348 -11.11 12.95 -32.63
C ALA A 348 -10.97 12.55 -34.10
N ARG A 349 -11.55 11.41 -34.48
CA ARG A 349 -11.70 11.06 -35.91
C ARG A 349 -12.68 12.02 -36.56
N THR A 350 -12.38 12.51 -37.75
CA THR A 350 -13.32 13.25 -38.59
C THR A 350 -14.02 12.30 -39.55
N ALA A 351 -15.28 12.60 -39.89
CA ALA A 351 -16.02 11.92 -40.93
C ALA A 351 -16.77 12.95 -41.79
N THR A 352 -16.80 12.71 -43.09
CA THR A 352 -17.48 13.58 -44.04
C THR A 352 -18.98 13.32 -44.02
N CYS A 353 -19.78 14.38 -43.93
CA CYS A 353 -21.24 14.28 -44.05
C CYS A 353 -21.63 13.71 -45.42
N SER A 354 -22.48 12.68 -45.42
CA SER A 354 -23.00 12.04 -46.65
C SER A 354 -23.96 12.91 -47.46
N ASN A 355 -24.47 14.01 -46.89
CA ASN A 355 -25.30 14.96 -47.63
C ASN A 355 -24.44 15.66 -48.71
N PRO A 356 -24.71 15.45 -50.02
CA PRO A 356 -23.89 15.97 -51.11
C PRO A 356 -23.77 17.50 -51.14
N SER A 357 -24.77 18.21 -50.62
CA SER A 357 -24.77 19.68 -50.54
C SER A 357 -24.04 20.22 -49.32
N CYS A 358 -23.79 19.39 -48.29
CA CYS A 358 -23.11 19.82 -47.07
C CYS A 358 -21.65 19.38 -47.06
N ARG A 359 -21.36 18.07 -47.17
CA ARG A 359 -19.99 17.51 -47.19
C ARG A 359 -19.06 17.98 -46.04
N ALA A 360 -19.59 18.55 -44.95
CA ALA A 360 -18.77 19.03 -43.84
C ALA A 360 -17.95 17.90 -43.23
N GLU A 361 -16.71 18.18 -42.85
CA GLU A 361 -15.86 17.27 -42.08
C GLU A 361 -16.17 17.44 -40.59
N VAL A 362 -16.80 16.44 -40.00
CA VAL A 362 -17.30 16.54 -38.63
C VAL A 362 -16.49 15.65 -37.70
N PRO A 363 -15.95 16.18 -36.60
CA PRO A 363 -15.27 15.36 -35.58
C PRO A 363 -16.29 14.51 -34.81
N LEU A 364 -16.00 13.22 -34.68
CA LEU A 364 -16.88 12.21 -34.10
C LEU A 364 -16.87 12.21 -32.56
N LEU A 365 -17.22 13.34 -31.98
CA LEU A 365 -17.28 13.54 -30.53
C LEU A 365 -18.60 13.01 -29.94
N LYS A 366 -18.53 12.23 -28.87
CA LYS A 366 -19.71 11.75 -28.12
C LYS A 366 -20.24 12.77 -27.11
N GLN A 367 -19.37 13.67 -26.67
CA GLN A 367 -19.65 14.75 -25.73
C GLN A 367 -18.62 15.86 -25.93
N PHE A 368 -18.88 17.03 -25.34
CA PHE A 368 -17.97 18.16 -25.42
C PHE A 368 -17.26 18.50 -24.09
N TYR A 369 -17.58 17.82 -22.99
CA TYR A 369 -16.88 18.05 -21.72
C TYR A 369 -15.42 17.59 -21.80
N LEU A 370 -14.50 18.51 -21.50
CA LEU A 370 -13.09 18.23 -21.22
C LEU A 370 -12.87 17.89 -19.75
N ALA A 371 -13.62 18.54 -18.85
CA ALA A 371 -13.69 18.22 -17.43
C ALA A 371 -15.14 18.38 -16.94
N ASN A 372 -15.67 17.38 -16.24
CA ASN A 372 -17.00 17.43 -15.61
C ASN A 372 -16.94 16.83 -14.21
N THR A 373 -16.28 17.55 -13.31
CA THR A 373 -16.14 17.16 -11.89
C THR A 373 -16.92 18.14 -11.01
N LYS A 374 -17.03 17.85 -9.71
CA LYS A 374 -17.66 18.78 -8.76
C LYS A 374 -16.90 20.10 -8.61
N SER A 375 -15.58 20.08 -8.75
CA SER A 375 -14.70 21.23 -8.53
C SER A 375 -14.31 21.97 -9.81
N LYS A 376 -14.39 21.32 -10.98
CA LYS A 376 -14.02 21.92 -12.26
C LYS A 376 -14.91 21.41 -13.38
N LYS A 377 -15.47 22.35 -14.15
CA LYS A 377 -16.25 22.08 -15.35
C LYS A 377 -15.73 22.93 -16.51
N VAL A 378 -15.32 22.26 -17.59
CA VAL A 378 -14.75 22.86 -18.80
C VAL A 378 -15.22 22.05 -20.01
N TYR A 379 -15.62 22.71 -21.09
CA TYR A 379 -16.11 22.05 -22.30
C TYR A 379 -15.64 22.76 -23.58
N LEU A 380 -15.64 22.00 -24.67
CA LEU A 380 -15.47 22.49 -26.04
C LEU A 380 -16.80 23.07 -26.52
N ASN A 381 -16.89 24.39 -26.65
CA ASN A 381 -18.06 25.02 -27.26
C ASN A 381 -17.85 25.09 -28.78
N PRO A 382 -18.67 24.42 -29.60
CA PRO A 382 -18.53 24.47 -31.04
C PRO A 382 -18.99 25.82 -31.59
N ILE A 383 -18.23 26.36 -32.54
CA ILE A 383 -18.53 27.55 -33.32
C ILE A 383 -18.64 27.09 -34.77
N ILE A 384 -19.82 27.25 -35.37
CA ILE A 384 -20.13 26.67 -36.69
C ILE A 384 -20.45 27.79 -37.66
N HIS A 385 -19.68 27.87 -38.75
CA HIS A 385 -19.86 28.81 -39.84
C HIS A 385 -20.00 28.05 -41.16
N GLY A 386 -21.24 27.75 -41.55
CA GLY A 386 -21.52 26.90 -42.71
C GLY A 386 -21.01 25.48 -42.45
N THR A 387 -19.98 25.06 -43.19
CA THR A 387 -19.31 23.76 -43.04
C THR A 387 -18.03 23.84 -42.22
N ASP A 388 -17.57 25.03 -41.85
CA ASP A 388 -16.42 25.22 -40.97
C ASP A 388 -16.84 25.01 -39.51
N ILE A 389 -16.12 24.14 -38.82
CA ILE A 389 -16.40 23.74 -37.44
C ILE A 389 -15.17 24.05 -36.61
N GLN A 390 -15.29 25.05 -35.77
CA GLN A 390 -14.25 25.46 -34.81
C GLN A 390 -14.72 25.18 -33.38
N PHE A 391 -13.80 25.25 -32.43
CA PHE A 391 -14.11 25.11 -31.02
C PHE A 391 -13.43 26.20 -30.22
N GLU A 392 -14.14 26.73 -29.23
CA GLU A 392 -13.57 27.52 -28.15
C GLU A 392 -13.69 26.76 -26.83
N ILE A 393 -12.74 26.98 -25.91
CA ILE A 393 -12.80 26.36 -24.58
C ILE A 393 -13.61 27.29 -23.67
N LYS A 394 -14.68 26.77 -23.06
CA LYS A 394 -15.49 27.50 -22.07
C LYS A 394 -15.47 26.84 -20.71
N GLU A 395 -15.40 27.66 -19.68
CA GLU A 395 -15.60 27.23 -18.30
C GLU A 395 -17.09 27.16 -17.94
N GLY A 396 -17.45 26.25 -17.04
CA GLY A 396 -18.82 26.01 -16.60
C GLY A 396 -19.46 24.77 -17.22
N SER A 397 -20.79 24.70 -17.14
CA SER A 397 -21.58 23.60 -17.69
C SER A 397 -22.32 24.00 -18.95
N TYR A 398 -22.54 23.04 -19.85
CA TYR A 398 -23.49 23.15 -20.95
C TYR A 398 -24.61 22.14 -20.78
N ASP A 399 -25.74 22.35 -21.44
CA ASP A 399 -26.83 21.37 -21.48
C ASP A 399 -26.57 20.33 -22.56
N GLU A 400 -26.28 19.08 -22.16
CA GLU A 400 -26.05 17.96 -23.06
C GLU A 400 -27.25 17.62 -23.95
N LYS A 401 -28.47 18.03 -23.55
CA LYS A 401 -29.66 17.86 -24.40
C LYS A 401 -29.72 18.92 -25.49
N ALA A 402 -29.31 20.15 -25.17
CA ALA A 402 -29.27 21.26 -26.12
C ALA A 402 -28.09 21.15 -27.09
N LEU A 403 -26.96 20.59 -26.64
CA LEU A 403 -25.77 20.37 -27.44
C LEU A 403 -25.29 18.91 -27.33
N PRO A 404 -26.00 17.95 -27.97
CA PRO A 404 -25.60 16.56 -27.94
C PRO A 404 -24.33 16.33 -28.77
N GLY A 405 -23.53 15.34 -28.38
CA GLY A 405 -22.40 14.89 -29.21
C GLY A 405 -22.85 14.44 -30.60
N TRP A 406 -21.97 14.65 -31.58
CA TRP A 406 -22.24 14.37 -32.99
C TRP A 406 -22.02 12.90 -33.37
N ASN A 407 -21.49 12.08 -32.46
CA ASN A 407 -21.36 10.64 -32.61
C ASN A 407 -22.35 9.89 -31.71
N LYS A 408 -23.33 9.23 -32.33
CA LYS A 408 -24.27 8.34 -31.64
C LYS A 408 -24.17 6.93 -32.20
N THR A 409 -23.56 6.03 -31.42
CA THR A 409 -23.39 4.62 -31.79
C THR A 409 -22.67 4.43 -33.14
N GLY A 410 -21.69 5.29 -33.44
CA GLY A 410 -20.93 5.28 -34.68
C GLY A 410 -21.61 5.96 -35.88
N ASN A 411 -22.85 6.45 -35.72
CA ASN A 411 -23.48 7.33 -36.70
C ASN A 411 -23.06 8.78 -36.45
N LEU A 412 -22.77 9.50 -37.52
CA LEU A 412 -22.50 10.93 -37.51
C LEU A 412 -23.82 11.70 -37.67
N ILE A 413 -24.12 12.58 -36.71
CA ILE A 413 -25.16 13.60 -36.84
C ILE A 413 -24.46 14.92 -37.19
N CYS A 414 -24.63 15.38 -38.42
CA CYS A 414 -23.92 16.57 -38.88
C CYS A 414 -24.51 17.83 -38.22
N PRO A 415 -23.71 18.65 -37.52
CA PRO A 415 -24.23 19.84 -36.86
C PRO A 415 -24.49 20.99 -37.84
N CYS A 416 -23.94 20.93 -39.05
CA CYS A 416 -24.11 21.95 -40.09
C CYS A 416 -25.45 21.81 -40.83
N CYS A 417 -25.97 20.58 -41.01
CA CYS A 417 -27.19 20.34 -41.81
C CYS A 417 -28.19 19.37 -41.17
N GLY A 418 -27.90 18.82 -39.99
CA GLY A 418 -28.75 17.85 -39.28
C GLY A 418 -28.80 16.45 -39.89
N SER A 419 -28.15 16.22 -41.04
CA SER A 419 -28.19 14.93 -41.72
C SER A 419 -27.45 13.83 -40.95
N ILE A 420 -28.01 12.62 -40.97
CA ILE A 420 -27.42 11.44 -40.34
C ILE A 420 -26.61 10.67 -41.39
N THR A 421 -25.31 10.52 -41.15
CA THR A 421 -24.44 9.63 -41.91
C THR A 421 -24.25 8.35 -41.10
N THR A 422 -24.70 7.24 -41.65
CA THR A 422 -24.70 5.95 -40.93
C THR A 422 -23.29 5.42 -40.72
N SER A 423 -23.09 4.58 -39.71
CA SER A 423 -21.80 3.95 -39.39
C SER A 423 -21.24 3.10 -40.55
N LYS A 424 -22.08 2.62 -41.46
CA LYS A 424 -21.65 1.97 -42.70
C LYS A 424 -21.06 3.01 -43.66
N GLN A 425 -21.80 4.08 -43.93
CA GLN A 425 -21.33 5.17 -44.80
C GLN A 425 -20.06 5.86 -44.27
N VAL A 426 -19.95 6.07 -42.95
CA VAL A 426 -18.72 6.61 -42.34
C VAL A 426 -17.50 5.73 -42.64
N ARG A 427 -17.65 4.41 -42.69
CA ARG A 427 -16.57 3.46 -43.00
C ARG A 427 -16.25 3.37 -44.49
N ASP A 428 -17.22 3.68 -45.35
CA ASP A 428 -17.06 3.63 -46.80
C ASP A 428 -16.51 4.95 -47.39
N ILE A 429 -16.57 6.05 -46.63
CA ILE A 429 -16.15 7.41 -47.03
C ILE A 429 -14.73 7.77 -46.49
N GLN A 430 -14.27 7.07 -45.45
CA GLN A 430 -12.87 7.11 -44.99
C GLN A 430 -12.00 6.16 -45.83
#